data_AF-A0A2M7YZS4-F1
#
_entry.id   AF-A0A2M7YZS4-F1
#
_cell.length_a   1.000
_cell.length_b   1.000
_cell.length_c   1.000
_cell.angle_alpha   90.00
_cell.angle_beta   90.00
_cell.angle_gamma   90.00
#
_symmetry.space_group_name_H-M   'P 1'
#
loop_
_entity.id
_entity.type
_entity.pdbx_description
1 polymer ?
#
loop_
_entity_poly.entity_id
_entity_poly.type
_entity_poly.pdbx_seq_one_letter_code
_entity_poly.pdbx_strand_id
1 'polypeptide(L)'
;MTNPCLCVPLPRGKAVMLKFDRKTRSFVGNQEGLFRTFFEKGVLDFEGHRRWPSDGDEFLTALYDWLFVHGYRVTWKWGALRGGDERGSGPFKN
;
A
#
# COMPACT_ATOMS: atom_id res chain seq x y z
N MET A 1 -12.32 -12.72 5.63
CA MET A 1 -12.19 -11.29 5.30
C MET A 1 -11.05 -11.14 4.31
N THR A 2 -11.34 -10.58 3.14
CA THR A 2 -10.35 -10.36 2.08
C THR A 2 -9.61 -9.05 2.40
N ASN A 3 -8.29 -9.12 2.51
CA ASN A 3 -7.48 -7.93 2.79
C ASN A 3 -7.30 -7.11 1.50
N PRO A 4 -7.55 -5.79 1.51
CA PRO A 4 -7.37 -4.97 0.33
C PRO A 4 -5.89 -4.83 -0.03
N CYS A 5 -5.61 -4.86 -1.35
CA CYS A 5 -4.26 -4.74 -1.88
C CYS A 5 -4.23 -3.69 -3.00
N LEU A 6 -3.28 -2.77 -2.93
CA LEU A 6 -2.88 -1.90 -4.02
C LEU A 6 -1.76 -2.55 -4.81
N CYS A 7 -1.81 -2.45 -6.13
CA CYS A 7 -0.77 -2.90 -7.03
C CYS A 7 -0.44 -1.81 -8.02
N VAL A 8 0.85 -1.44 -8.08
CA VAL A 8 1.39 -0.45 -9.01
C VAL A 8 2.44 -1.16 -9.88
N PRO A 9 2.18 -1.38 -11.19
CA PRO A 9 3.18 -1.88 -12.11
C PRO A 9 4.23 -0.79 -12.35
N LEU A 10 5.49 -1.19 -12.33
CA LEU A 10 6.64 -0.35 -12.61
C LEU A 10 7.20 -0.68 -14.00
N PRO A 11 8.01 0.22 -14.58
CA PRO A 11 8.78 -0.09 -15.78
C PRO A 11 9.63 -1.36 -15.57
N ARG A 12 9.88 -2.10 -16.67
CA ARG A 12 10.67 -3.36 -16.69
C ARG A 12 10.00 -4.57 -16.01
N GLY A 13 8.66 -4.60 -15.99
CA GLY A 13 7.90 -5.77 -15.55
C GLY A 13 7.89 -6.00 -14.03
N LYS A 14 8.38 -5.05 -13.24
CA LYS A 14 8.27 -5.09 -11.78
C LYS A 14 6.89 -4.58 -11.34
N ALA A 15 6.44 -4.96 -10.15
CA ALA A 15 5.25 -4.39 -9.55
C ALA A 15 5.46 -4.18 -8.05
N VAL A 16 5.03 -3.03 -7.54
CA VAL A 16 4.96 -2.77 -6.11
C VAL A 16 3.57 -3.12 -5.62
N MET A 17 3.49 -3.82 -4.49
CA MET A 17 2.24 -4.19 -3.86
C MET A 17 2.21 -3.69 -2.43
N LEU A 18 1.06 -3.16 -2.02
CA LEU A 18 0.79 -2.77 -0.65
C LEU A 18 -0.52 -3.40 -0.21
N LYS A 19 -0.45 -4.27 0.79
CA LYS A 19 -1.60 -4.96 1.38
C LYS A 19 -1.84 -4.38 2.77
N PHE A 20 -3.10 -4.13 3.12
CA PHE A 20 -3.47 -3.78 4.48
C PHE A 20 -4.08 -4.99 5.17
N ASP A 21 -3.41 -5.49 6.22
CA ASP A 21 -3.95 -6.52 7.08
C ASP A 21 -4.80 -5.90 8.17
N ARG A 22 -6.13 -6.05 8.02
CA ARG A 22 -7.11 -5.51 8.97
C ARG A 22 -7.03 -6.18 10.34
N LYS A 23 -6.53 -7.42 10.44
CA LYS A 23 -6.44 -8.14 11.74
C LYS A 23 -5.33 -7.57 12.60
N THR A 24 -4.17 -7.35 12.01
CA THR A 24 -2.98 -6.82 12.69
C THR A 24 -2.90 -5.30 12.61
N ARG A 25 -3.79 -4.66 11.83
CA ARG A 25 -3.76 -3.23 11.48
C ARG A 25 -2.39 -2.80 10.95
N SER A 26 -1.76 -3.66 10.15
CA SER A 26 -0.43 -3.42 9.60
C SER A 26 -0.41 -3.56 8.08
N PHE A 27 0.55 -2.92 7.45
CA PHE A 27 0.75 -3.04 6.02
C PHE A 27 1.86 -4.02 5.69
N VAL A 28 1.67 -4.79 4.62
CA VAL A 28 2.63 -5.77 4.11
C VAL A 28 2.82 -5.51 2.62
N GLY A 29 4.06 -5.39 2.17
CA GLY A 29 4.38 -5.08 0.78
C GLY A 29 5.88 -5.16 0.49
N ASN A 30 6.24 -5.15 -0.79
CA ASN A 30 7.64 -4.99 -1.21
C ASN A 30 7.99 -3.48 -1.20
N GLN A 31 8.25 -2.96 0.00
CA GLN A 31 8.25 -1.53 0.32
C GLN A 31 9.47 -0.71 -0.15
N GLU A 32 10.36 -1.21 -1.01
CA GLU A 32 11.69 -0.63 -1.23
C GLU A 32 11.77 0.75 -1.94
N GLY A 33 10.68 1.53 -2.01
CA GLY A 33 10.81 2.93 -2.39
C GLY A 33 9.49 3.68 -2.46
N LEU A 34 8.61 3.27 -3.37
CA LEU A 34 7.41 4.04 -3.71
C LEU A 34 6.53 4.31 -2.49
N PHE A 35 6.32 3.30 -1.64
CA PHE A 35 5.43 3.45 -0.48
C PHE A 35 6.12 4.04 0.74
N ARG A 36 7.43 3.87 0.90
CA ARG A 36 8.14 4.29 2.10
C ARG A 36 7.94 5.77 2.42
N THR A 37 8.02 6.63 1.41
CA THR A 37 7.81 8.08 1.59
C THR A 37 6.41 8.41 2.13
N PHE A 38 5.38 7.65 1.74
CA PHE A 38 4.02 7.86 2.23
C PHE A 38 3.81 7.35 3.66
N PHE A 39 4.56 6.34 4.09
CA PHE A 39 4.53 5.90 5.49
C PHE A 39 5.16 6.92 6.42
N GLU A 40 6.21 7.60 5.97
CA GLU A 40 6.91 8.62 6.77
C GLU A 40 6.19 9.98 6.76
N LYS A 41 5.58 10.37 5.62
CA LYS A 41 4.98 11.71 5.46
C LYS A 41 3.45 11.73 5.54
N GLY A 42 2.79 10.57 5.46
CA GLY A 42 1.36 10.50 5.23
C GLY A 42 0.97 10.89 3.79
N VAL A 43 -0.32 10.74 3.48
CA VAL A 43 -0.92 11.09 2.19
C VAL A 43 -2.06 12.07 2.42
N LEU A 44 -2.21 13.08 1.58
CA LEU A 44 -3.40 13.94 1.60
C LEU A 44 -4.51 13.26 0.82
N ASP A 45 -5.68 13.14 1.43
CA ASP A 45 -6.90 12.77 0.70
C ASP A 45 -7.43 13.96 -0.13
N PHE A 46 -8.48 13.72 -0.92
CA PHE A 46 -9.12 14.75 -1.75
C PHE A 46 -9.75 15.90 -0.95
N GLU A 47 -10.05 15.68 0.33
CA GLU A 47 -10.58 16.70 1.23
C GLU A 47 -9.45 17.54 1.88
N GLY A 48 -8.18 17.18 1.63
CA GLY A 48 -7.02 17.84 2.19
C GLY A 48 -6.64 17.34 3.59
N HIS A 49 -7.26 16.26 4.08
CA HIS A 49 -6.88 15.64 5.34
C HIS A 49 -5.66 14.74 5.15
N ARG A 50 -4.69 14.87 6.05
CA ARG A 50 -3.51 13.99 6.05
C ARG A 50 -3.85 12.66 6.71
N ARG A 51 -3.81 11.59 5.93
CA ARG A 51 -3.96 10.21 6.36
C ARG A 51 -2.61 9.57 6.62
N TRP A 52 -2.55 8.80 7.69
CA TRP A 52 -1.38 8.07 8.17
C TRP A 52 -1.63 6.57 8.08
N PRO A 53 -0.58 5.73 8.04
CA PRO A 53 -0.76 4.28 8.06
C PRO A 53 -1.66 3.78 9.21
N SER A 54 -1.67 4.45 10.36
CA SER A 54 -2.58 4.12 11.48
C SER A 54 -4.07 4.15 11.10
N ASP A 55 -4.43 4.95 10.11
CA ASP A 55 -5.81 5.17 9.63
C ASP A 55 -6.29 4.04 8.70
N GLY A 56 -5.38 3.13 8.32
CA GLY A 56 -5.72 1.86 7.69
C GLY A 56 -6.35 2.02 6.31
N ASP A 57 -7.64 1.67 6.19
CA ASP A 57 -8.38 1.71 4.93
C ASP A 57 -8.47 3.14 4.35
N GLU A 58 -8.56 4.16 5.20
CA GLU A 58 -8.60 5.57 4.76
C GLU A 58 -7.27 5.99 4.13
N PHE A 59 -6.15 5.59 4.74
CA PHE A 59 -4.82 5.81 4.17
C PHE A 59 -4.64 5.07 2.84
N LEU A 60 -5.12 3.84 2.75
CA LEU A 60 -5.04 3.05 1.52
C LEU A 60 -5.85 3.71 0.39
N THR A 61 -7.00 4.29 0.71
CA THR A 61 -7.84 5.02 -0.25
C THR A 61 -7.16 6.31 -0.70
N ALA A 62 -6.69 7.14 0.24
CA ALA A 62 -5.96 8.37 -0.07
C ALA A 62 -4.71 8.09 -0.92
N LEU A 63 -3.99 7.01 -0.61
CA LEU A 63 -2.82 6.58 -1.36
C LEU A 63 -3.17 6.15 -2.79
N TYR A 64 -4.28 5.42 -2.98
CA TYR A 64 -4.77 5.07 -4.31
C TYR A 64 -5.05 6.33 -5.13
N ASP A 65 -5.79 7.27 -4.54
CA ASP A 65 -6.18 8.53 -5.19
C ASP A 65 -4.97 9.35 -5.60
N TRP A 66 -4.01 9.51 -4.69
CA TRP A 66 -2.77 10.22 -4.97
C TRP A 66 -2.02 9.59 -6.15
N LEU A 67 -1.84 8.27 -6.14
CA LEU A 67 -1.15 7.55 -7.21
C LEU A 67 -1.86 7.70 -8.56
N PHE A 68 -3.19 7.56 -8.55
CA PHE A 68 -4.01 7.70 -9.75
C PHE A 68 -3.89 9.10 -10.35
N VAL A 69 -4.01 10.15 -9.53
CA VAL A 69 -3.89 11.55 -9.97
C VAL A 69 -2.49 11.87 -10.50
N HIS A 70 -1.45 11.28 -9.93
CA HIS A 70 -0.06 11.46 -10.39
C HIS A 70 0.31 10.57 -11.59
N GLY A 71 -0.67 9.90 -12.22
CA GLY A 71 -0.48 9.14 -13.46
C GLY A 71 0.08 7.73 -13.27
N TYR A 72 0.14 7.23 -12.04
CA TYR A 72 0.49 5.83 -11.80
C TYR A 72 -0.67 4.92 -12.17
N ARG A 73 -0.36 3.81 -12.86
CA ARG A 73 -1.36 2.79 -13.21
C ARG A 73 -1.69 1.89 -12.01
N VAL A 74 -2.37 2.44 -11.01
CA VAL A 74 -2.74 1.72 -9.79
C VAL A 74 -3.97 0.83 -10.00
N THR A 75 -3.96 -0.36 -9.41
CA THR A 75 -5.10 -1.30 -9.44
C THR A 75 -5.41 -1.85 -8.05
N TRP A 76 -6.71 -2.01 -7.77
CA TRP A 76 -7.21 -2.73 -6.61
C TRP A 76 -7.17 -4.22 -6.87
N LYS A 77 -6.56 -4.97 -5.96
CA LYS A 77 -6.64 -6.43 -5.92
C LYS A 77 -7.26 -6.89 -4.61
N TRP A 78 -8.26 -7.75 -4.74
CA TRP A 78 -8.92 -8.42 -3.62
C TRP A 78 -8.50 -9.88 -3.68
N GLY A 79 -7.58 -10.30 -2.81
CA GLY A 79 -7.01 -11.64 -2.87
C GLY A 79 -6.64 -12.19 -1.50
N ALA A 80 -6.92 -13.48 -1.29
CA ALA A 80 -6.47 -14.22 -0.12
C ALA A 80 -4.93 -14.25 -0.09
N LEU A 81 -4.37 -14.33 1.12
CA LEU A 81 -2.95 -14.54 1.41
C LEU A 81 -2.45 -15.86 0.79
N ARG A 82 -2.27 -15.94 -0.53
CA ARG A 82 -1.34 -16.90 -1.11
C ARG A 82 0.02 -16.25 -1.09
N GLY A 83 0.73 -16.52 -0.01
CA GLY A 83 2.18 -16.46 0.03
C GLY A 83 2.72 -17.21 -1.18
N GLY A 84 3.65 -16.56 -1.86
CA GLY A 84 4.34 -17.10 -3.02
C GLY A 84 5.64 -16.34 -3.17
N ASP A 85 6.68 -16.93 -2.59
CA ASP A 85 8.13 -16.71 -2.75
C ASP A 85 8.85 -15.51 -2.11
N GLU A 86 9.41 -15.80 -0.92
CA GLU A 86 10.84 -15.78 -0.58
C GLU A 86 11.73 -14.63 -1.12
N ARG A 87 11.74 -13.51 -0.39
CA ARG A 87 12.94 -13.02 0.33
C ARG A 87 12.64 -11.71 1.05
N GLY A 88 12.77 -11.75 2.38
CA GLY A 88 13.11 -10.61 3.22
C GLY A 88 12.12 -9.45 3.24
N SER A 89 11.17 -9.48 4.17
CA SER A 89 10.78 -8.30 4.95
C SER A 89 9.92 -8.77 6.10
N GLY A 90 10.54 -8.86 7.28
CA GLY A 90 9.83 -9.08 8.52
C GLY A 90 8.90 -7.90 8.85
N PRO A 91 7.93 -8.10 9.76
CA PRO A 91 7.08 -7.02 10.22
C PRO A 91 7.93 -5.96 10.92
N PHE A 92 7.87 -4.72 10.45
CA PHE A 92 8.37 -3.57 11.21
C PHE A 92 7.52 -3.47 12.48
N LYS A 93 8.16 -3.66 13.63
CA LYS A 93 7.63 -3.29 14.94
C LYS A 93 8.13 -1.88 15.24
N ASN A 94 7.23 -0.97 15.57
CA ASN A 94 7.57 0.28 16.27
C ASN A 94 8.13 -0.04 17.65
#